data_AF-A0AAN8UT91-F1
#
_entry.id   AF-A0AAN8UT91-F1
#
_cell.length_a   1.000
_cell.length_b   1.000
_cell.length_c   1.000
_cell.angle_alpha   90.00
_cell.angle_beta   90.00
_cell.angle_gamma   90.00
#
_symmetry.space_group_name_H-M   'P 1'
#
loop_
_entity.id
_entity.type
_entity.pdbx_description
1 polymer ?
#
loop_
_entity_poly.entity_id
_entity_poly.type
_entity_poly.pdbx_seq_one_letter_code
_entity_poly.pdbx_strand_id
1 'polypeptide(L)'
;MATIIEGIGATTSSLNSDRFQLPSRRSFSERKGRFFSVRSEGKVIGGSRGGNVSPLVTNAVATKGDSSTASTSAKPGHEVLLFEALREGLDEEMMRDPTVCVMGEDVGHYGGSYKVTKGLAEKYGDLRVLDTPIAENSFTGMGIGAAMTGLRPVIEGMNMGFLLLAFNQISNNCGMLHYTSGGQFKIPVVIRGPGGVGRQLGAEHSQRLESYFQSIPGIQMVACSTPYNAKGLIKAAIRSENPVIFFEHVLLYNLKERIPDEEYVLSLEEAEMVRPGEHVTILTYSRMRYHVMQAAKTLVNKGYDPEVIDIRSLKPFDLYRIGNSVRKTHRVLIVEECMRTGGIGASLTAAITENFHDYLDAPIVCLSSQDVPTPYAGTLEEWTVVQPAQIVTAVEQLCASCHVDCIDYSKDYTWPNQNKKLLEVSSCNTDTVLFSTLLPNMDSFLSMQTDFSHESLVDCVFTLDMNLSECEPKADFKQNKLADFGTVAKLGTVNSKPSFNLNNENSSIAHACALDMSL
;
A
#
# COMPACT_ATOMS: atom_id res chain seq x y z
N MET A 1 47.28 42.26 -0.34
CA MET A 1 47.68 42.42 -1.75
C MET A 1 46.45 42.75 -2.56
N ALA A 2 46.51 43.85 -3.30
CA ALA A 2 45.44 44.42 -4.10
C ALA A 2 45.65 44.08 -5.59
N THR A 3 44.55 43.80 -6.30
CA THR A 3 44.34 44.01 -7.76
C THR A 3 42.86 43.71 -8.01
N ILE A 4 41.96 44.66 -8.28
CA ILE A 4 41.78 45.59 -9.43
C ILE A 4 41.32 44.89 -10.72
N ILE A 5 40.22 45.47 -11.21
CA ILE A 5 39.27 45.17 -12.28
C ILE A 5 39.76 45.68 -13.64
N GLU A 6 39.38 44.99 -14.73
CA GLU A 6 39.04 45.53 -16.06
C GLU A 6 38.38 44.35 -16.84
N GLY A 7 37.23 44.41 -17.51
CA GLY A 7 36.45 45.52 -18.03
C GLY A 7 36.46 45.51 -19.57
N ILE A 8 35.59 44.71 -20.21
CA ILE A 8 35.26 44.90 -21.65
C ILE A 8 33.75 44.84 -21.83
N GLY A 9 33.19 46.00 -22.14
CA GLY A 9 31.81 46.21 -22.56
C GLY A 9 31.62 46.04 -24.08
N ALA A 10 30.37 45.80 -24.43
CA ALA A 10 29.86 45.51 -25.76
C ALA A 10 30.01 46.64 -26.78
N THR A 11 30.00 46.28 -28.08
CA THR A 11 29.31 47.06 -29.11
C THR A 11 28.69 46.16 -30.19
N THR A 12 27.60 46.69 -30.71
CA THR A 12 26.53 46.18 -31.57
C THR A 12 26.91 45.89 -33.03
N SER A 13 26.19 44.95 -33.66
CA SER A 13 25.82 45.07 -35.08
C SER A 13 24.47 44.41 -35.37
N SER A 14 23.53 45.21 -35.87
CA SER A 14 22.22 44.81 -36.41
C SER A 14 22.35 44.05 -37.73
N LEU A 15 21.43 43.14 -38.03
CA LEU A 15 20.92 42.90 -39.39
C LEU A 15 19.53 42.27 -39.31
N ASN A 16 18.59 42.82 -40.08
CA ASN A 16 17.19 42.43 -40.16
C ASN A 16 16.90 41.80 -41.53
N SER A 17 15.92 40.89 -41.54
CA SER A 17 15.12 40.36 -42.67
C SER A 17 15.82 39.80 -43.92
N ASP A 18 15.78 38.48 -44.14
CA ASP A 18 14.79 37.84 -45.04
C ASP A 18 15.07 36.35 -45.30
N ARG A 19 13.98 35.58 -45.41
CA ARG A 19 13.83 34.23 -46.00
C ARG A 19 14.56 33.07 -45.33
N PHE A 20 13.83 32.23 -44.60
CA PHE A 20 13.95 30.77 -44.75
C PHE A 20 12.59 30.08 -44.65
N GLN A 21 12.35 29.19 -45.62
CA GLN A 21 11.08 28.58 -45.98
C GLN A 21 10.69 27.43 -45.04
N LEU A 22 9.40 27.34 -44.71
CA LEU A 22 8.79 26.17 -44.06
C LEU A 22 8.71 24.98 -45.03
N PRO A 23 9.07 23.75 -44.64
CA PRO A 23 8.70 22.57 -45.39
C PRO A 23 7.26 22.16 -45.06
N SER A 24 6.47 22.04 -46.14
CA SER A 24 5.09 21.59 -46.17
C SER A 24 4.90 20.13 -45.72
N ARG A 25 3.79 19.92 -45.01
CA ARG A 25 3.05 18.67 -44.76
C ARG A 25 3.38 17.51 -45.72
N ARG A 26 3.77 16.37 -45.15
CA ARG A 26 3.49 15.04 -45.73
C ARG A 26 2.53 14.29 -44.82
N SER A 27 1.41 13.90 -45.41
CA SER A 27 0.33 13.10 -44.82
C SER A 27 0.82 11.71 -44.45
N PHE A 28 0.62 11.30 -43.20
CA PHE A 28 0.62 9.90 -42.82
C PHE A 28 -0.82 9.40 -42.70
N SER A 29 -1.09 8.34 -43.45
CA SER A 29 -2.36 7.64 -43.56
C SER A 29 -2.82 7.04 -42.23
N GLU A 30 -4.12 7.17 -41.95
CA GLU A 30 -4.84 6.43 -40.91
C GLU A 30 -4.50 4.93 -40.93
N ARG A 31 -3.93 4.42 -39.84
CA ARG A 31 -4.00 2.98 -39.52
C ARG A 31 -5.06 2.78 -38.45
N LYS A 32 -6.25 2.36 -38.90
CA LYS A 32 -7.26 1.70 -38.06
C LYS A 32 -6.67 0.39 -37.52
N GLY A 33 -6.30 0.37 -36.25
CA GLY A 33 -6.04 -0.87 -35.52
C GLY A 33 -7.35 -1.59 -35.24
N ARG A 34 -7.71 -2.56 -36.09
CA ARG A 34 -8.76 -3.53 -35.80
C ARG A 34 -8.24 -4.53 -34.77
N PHE A 35 -8.91 -4.62 -33.63
CA PHE A 35 -8.82 -5.74 -32.70
C PHE A 35 -9.13 -7.04 -33.45
N PHE A 36 -8.18 -7.98 -33.50
CA PHE A 36 -8.44 -9.35 -33.91
C PHE A 36 -8.81 -10.17 -32.68
N SER A 37 -10.10 -10.47 -32.56
CA SER A 37 -10.61 -11.58 -31.76
C SER A 37 -10.37 -12.87 -32.56
N VAL A 38 -9.54 -13.77 -32.05
CA VAL A 38 -9.44 -15.14 -32.60
C VAL A 38 -10.50 -15.98 -31.91
N ARG A 39 -11.63 -16.14 -32.60
CA ARG A 39 -12.67 -17.10 -32.31
C ARG A 39 -12.32 -18.38 -33.08
N SER A 40 -11.99 -19.46 -32.37
CA SER A 40 -11.74 -20.77 -32.98
C SER A 40 -13.05 -21.56 -33.01
N GLU A 41 -13.79 -21.46 -34.12
CA GLU A 41 -14.75 -22.49 -34.54
C GLU A 41 -14.31 -23.04 -35.89
N GLY A 42 -14.05 -24.35 -35.95
CA GLY A 42 -13.65 -25.06 -37.16
C GLY A 42 -14.13 -26.51 -37.09
N LYS A 43 -15.27 -26.76 -37.75
CA LYS A 43 -16.01 -28.02 -37.80
C LYS A 43 -15.35 -29.06 -38.72
N VAL A 44 -15.57 -30.31 -38.35
CA VAL A 44 -15.13 -31.61 -38.90
C VAL A 44 -15.46 -31.86 -40.38
N ILE A 45 -14.48 -32.37 -41.14
CA ILE A 45 -14.53 -33.39 -42.22
C ILE A 45 -13.11 -34.01 -42.23
N GLY A 46 -12.79 -35.30 -42.08
CA GLY A 46 -13.42 -36.56 -42.47
C GLY A 46 -12.45 -37.30 -43.42
N GLY A 47 -11.57 -38.18 -42.93
CA GLY A 47 -10.59 -38.90 -43.77
C GLY A 47 -9.61 -39.82 -43.05
N SER A 48 -9.99 -41.08 -42.94
CA SER A 48 -9.39 -42.29 -42.32
C SER A 48 -7.89 -42.60 -42.47
N ARG A 49 -7.43 -43.45 -41.50
CA ARG A 49 -6.25 -44.36 -41.40
C ARG A 49 -5.11 -43.81 -40.52
N GLY A 50 -4.67 -44.41 -39.42
CA GLY A 50 -4.99 -45.63 -38.68
C GLY A 50 -3.81 -45.90 -37.73
N GLY A 51 -4.06 -46.34 -36.48
CA GLY A 51 -2.98 -46.81 -35.59
C GLY A 51 -3.22 -46.63 -34.09
N ASN A 52 -3.72 -47.70 -33.46
CA ASN A 52 -3.60 -48.15 -32.07
C ASN A 52 -3.75 -47.18 -30.88
N VAL A 53 -4.84 -47.43 -30.13
CA VAL A 53 -5.11 -47.02 -28.75
C VAL A 53 -4.46 -48.02 -27.78
N SER A 54 -3.89 -47.54 -26.65
CA SER A 54 -3.98 -48.06 -25.26
C SER A 54 -2.91 -47.39 -24.35
N PRO A 55 -3.01 -47.39 -23.01
CA PRO A 55 -3.83 -46.48 -22.19
C PRO A 55 -3.00 -45.67 -21.17
N LEU A 56 -3.66 -44.71 -20.50
CA LEU A 56 -3.17 -44.04 -19.29
C LEU A 56 -2.75 -45.06 -18.22
N VAL A 57 -1.56 -44.87 -17.66
CA VAL A 57 -1.09 -45.58 -16.46
C VAL A 57 -0.86 -44.57 -15.35
N THR A 58 -1.73 -44.61 -14.36
CA THR A 58 -1.52 -44.13 -12.99
C THR A 58 -0.45 -44.96 -12.33
N ASN A 59 0.57 -44.33 -11.74
CA ASN A 59 1.47 -44.99 -10.79
C ASN A 59 1.71 -44.08 -9.59
N ALA A 60 0.97 -44.35 -8.52
CA ALA A 60 1.42 -44.12 -7.15
C ALA A 60 2.40 -45.25 -6.78
N VAL A 61 3.60 -44.93 -6.28
CA VAL A 61 4.39 -45.87 -5.48
C VAL A 61 5.13 -45.10 -4.40
N ALA A 62 4.93 -45.55 -3.15
CA ALA A 62 5.74 -45.20 -2.01
C ALA A 62 6.78 -46.28 -1.71
N THR A 63 7.92 -45.83 -1.19
CA THR A 63 8.89 -46.47 -0.28
C THR A 63 10.23 -47.03 -0.79
N LYS A 64 11.27 -46.51 -0.11
CA LYS A 64 12.61 -47.02 0.23
C LYS A 64 13.74 -46.93 -0.81
N GLY A 65 14.52 -45.85 -0.66
CA GLY A 65 15.91 -45.94 -0.23
C GLY A 65 16.91 -46.46 -1.25
N ASP A 66 17.45 -45.56 -2.07
CA ASP A 66 18.87 -45.62 -2.42
C ASP A 66 19.49 -44.22 -2.42
N SER A 67 20.50 -44.06 -1.58
CA SER A 67 21.35 -42.89 -1.50
C SER A 67 22.23 -42.80 -2.74
N SER A 68 21.87 -41.92 -3.66
CA SER A 68 22.83 -41.33 -4.60
C SER A 68 22.63 -39.82 -4.62
N THR A 69 23.54 -39.14 -3.92
CA THR A 69 23.75 -37.70 -3.94
C THR A 69 24.14 -37.29 -5.36
N ALA A 70 23.13 -36.99 -6.19
CA ALA A 70 23.33 -36.15 -7.35
C ALA A 70 23.67 -34.75 -6.84
N SER A 71 24.97 -34.47 -6.75
CA SER A 71 25.50 -33.17 -6.39
C SER A 71 25.22 -32.19 -7.53
N THR A 72 24.04 -31.57 -7.51
CA THR A 72 23.87 -30.28 -8.16
C THR A 72 24.81 -29.33 -7.42
N SER A 73 25.90 -28.90 -8.07
CA SER A 73 26.81 -27.92 -7.48
C SER A 73 25.99 -26.69 -7.08
N ALA A 74 25.75 -26.50 -5.79
CA ALA A 74 25.05 -25.33 -5.29
C ALA A 74 25.81 -24.10 -5.79
N LYS A 75 25.09 -23.15 -6.42
CA LYS A 75 25.68 -21.88 -6.83
C LYS A 75 26.41 -21.25 -5.63
N PRO A 76 27.55 -20.59 -5.86
CA PRO A 76 28.22 -19.84 -4.81
C PRO A 76 27.26 -18.80 -4.22
N GLY A 77 27.33 -18.63 -2.91
CA GLY A 77 26.37 -17.84 -2.14
C GLY A 77 26.82 -17.74 -0.68
N HIS A 78 26.52 -16.62 -0.06
CA HIS A 78 26.88 -16.27 1.31
C HIS A 78 25.64 -16.05 2.17
N GLU A 79 25.79 -16.22 3.48
CA GLU A 79 24.70 -15.99 4.42
C GLU A 79 24.66 -14.51 4.82
N VAL A 80 23.46 -13.94 4.79
CA VAL A 80 23.22 -12.54 5.14
C VAL A 80 21.96 -12.40 5.98
N LEU A 81 21.93 -11.37 6.81
CA LEU A 81 20.71 -10.89 7.44
C LEU A 81 19.92 -10.01 6.45
N LEU A 82 18.61 -9.87 6.65
CA LEU A 82 17.78 -9.07 5.75
C LEU A 82 18.25 -7.61 5.68
N PHE A 83 18.63 -7.00 6.81
CA PHE A 83 19.17 -5.64 6.79
C PHE A 83 20.50 -5.55 6.01
N GLU A 84 21.32 -6.61 6.03
CA GLU A 84 22.57 -6.67 5.28
C GLU A 84 22.29 -6.83 3.78
N ALA A 85 21.29 -7.63 3.41
CA ALA A 85 20.87 -7.78 2.02
C ALA A 85 20.32 -6.46 1.43
N LEU A 86 19.56 -5.69 2.22
CA LEU A 86 19.15 -4.33 1.84
C LEU A 86 20.36 -3.41 1.66
N ARG A 87 21.30 -3.45 2.61
CA ARG A 87 22.55 -2.68 2.55
C ARG A 87 23.37 -3.01 1.32
N GLU A 88 23.54 -4.29 0.99
CA GLU A 88 24.24 -4.73 -0.21
C GLU A 88 23.56 -4.24 -1.47
N GLY A 89 22.22 -4.32 -1.53
CA GLY A 89 21.44 -3.77 -2.64
C GLY A 89 21.65 -2.27 -2.81
N LEU A 90 21.63 -1.50 -1.72
CA LEU A 90 21.94 -0.07 -1.74
C LEU A 90 23.37 0.21 -2.19
N ASP A 91 24.35 -0.51 -1.62
CA ASP A 91 25.76 -0.33 -1.93
C ASP A 91 26.06 -0.60 -3.41
N GLU A 92 25.52 -1.69 -3.95
CA GLU A 92 25.67 -2.06 -5.35
C GLU A 92 25.06 -1.00 -6.30
N GLU A 93 23.86 -0.49 -6.01
CA GLU A 93 23.25 0.54 -6.85
C GLU A 93 23.92 1.91 -6.70
N MET A 94 24.40 2.26 -5.50
CA MET A 94 25.15 3.49 -5.26
C MET A 94 26.52 3.49 -5.95
N MET A 95 27.18 2.31 -6.01
CA MET A 95 28.41 2.10 -6.76
C MET A 95 28.17 2.18 -8.27
N ARG A 96 27.07 1.59 -8.73
CA ARG A 96 26.69 1.54 -10.15
C ARG A 96 26.29 2.91 -10.70
N ASP A 97 25.57 3.70 -9.91
CA ASP A 97 24.99 4.96 -10.35
C ASP A 97 25.38 6.12 -9.40
N PRO A 98 26.18 7.09 -9.88
CA PRO A 98 26.61 8.22 -9.07
C PRO A 98 25.47 9.15 -8.64
N THR A 99 24.29 9.04 -9.25
CA THR A 99 23.10 9.88 -8.99
C THR A 99 22.20 9.36 -7.87
N VAL A 100 22.37 8.11 -7.44
CA VAL A 100 21.59 7.53 -6.33
C VAL A 100 21.97 8.24 -5.04
N CYS A 101 21.09 8.60 -4.13
CA CYS A 101 21.53 9.11 -2.83
C CYS A 101 20.59 8.66 -1.73
N VAL A 102 21.10 8.48 -0.52
CA VAL A 102 20.27 8.13 0.63
C VAL A 102 20.09 9.37 1.48
N MET A 103 18.86 9.63 1.94
CA MET A 103 18.58 10.73 2.86
C MET A 103 17.48 10.34 3.85
N GLY A 104 17.61 10.81 5.08
CA GLY A 104 16.68 10.54 6.16
C GLY A 104 17.33 10.80 7.51
N GLU A 105 16.59 10.51 8.56
CA GLU A 105 17.07 10.64 9.93
C GLU A 105 18.05 9.50 10.26
N ASP A 106 19.21 9.86 10.80
CA ASP A 106 20.26 8.93 11.26
C ASP A 106 20.81 7.96 10.19
N VAL A 107 20.55 8.17 8.90
CA VAL A 107 21.02 7.29 7.81
C VAL A 107 22.52 7.40 7.54
N GLY A 108 23.13 8.54 7.86
CA GLY A 108 24.51 8.88 7.60
C GLY A 108 25.46 8.26 8.61
N HIS A 109 25.90 9.06 9.57
CA HIS A 109 26.97 8.65 10.50
C HIS A 109 26.54 7.52 11.46
N TYR A 110 25.26 7.48 11.83
CA TYR A 110 24.73 6.42 12.69
C TYR A 110 24.50 5.11 11.94
N GLY A 111 24.22 5.19 10.62
CA GLY A 111 24.04 4.03 9.74
C GLY A 111 22.62 3.46 9.71
N GLY A 112 21.63 4.28 10.06
CA GLY A 112 20.21 3.95 10.14
C GLY A 112 19.84 3.20 11.42
N SER A 113 18.63 3.41 11.93
CA SER A 113 18.15 2.81 13.19
C SER A 113 18.19 1.28 13.17
N TYR A 114 18.08 0.68 11.98
CA TYR A 114 18.15 -0.76 11.75
C TYR A 114 19.39 -1.20 10.98
N LYS A 115 20.44 -0.36 10.91
CA LYS A 115 21.75 -0.65 10.32
C LYS A 115 21.77 -0.88 8.81
N VAL A 116 20.69 -0.57 8.11
CA VAL A 116 20.56 -0.78 6.65
C VAL A 116 21.54 0.09 5.87
N THR A 117 21.91 1.26 6.37
CA THR A 117 22.85 2.17 5.69
C THR A 117 24.23 2.20 6.36
N LYS A 118 24.49 1.27 7.30
CA LYS A 118 25.72 1.25 8.09
C LYS A 118 26.97 1.14 7.23
N GLY A 119 27.84 2.14 7.32
CA GLY A 119 29.12 2.24 6.61
C GLY A 119 29.04 2.89 5.23
N LEU A 120 27.83 3.22 4.74
CA LEU A 120 27.68 3.85 3.43
C LEU A 120 28.16 5.30 3.43
N ALA A 121 27.95 6.05 4.52
CA ALA A 121 28.44 7.43 4.63
C ALA A 121 29.98 7.52 4.61
N GLU A 122 30.66 6.61 5.29
CA GLU A 122 32.14 6.51 5.24
C GLU A 122 32.64 6.22 3.82
N LYS A 123 31.90 5.40 3.06
CA LYS A 123 32.26 4.98 1.70
C LYS A 123 31.97 6.04 0.63
N TYR A 124 30.84 6.74 0.72
CA TYR A 124 30.35 7.63 -0.35
C TYR A 124 30.33 9.12 0.02
N GLY A 125 30.49 9.46 1.30
CA GLY A 125 30.46 10.82 1.83
C GLY A 125 29.04 11.37 2.07
N ASP A 126 28.99 12.45 2.85
CA ASP A 126 27.74 13.01 3.41
C ASP A 126 26.77 13.55 2.36
N LEU A 127 27.25 13.91 1.16
CA LEU A 127 26.39 14.35 0.06
C LEU A 127 25.64 13.19 -0.63
N ARG A 128 26.09 11.96 -0.41
CA ARG A 128 25.51 10.74 -0.99
C ARG A 128 24.71 9.94 0.02
N VAL A 129 25.01 10.10 1.32
CA VAL A 129 24.28 9.52 2.45
C VAL A 129 24.08 10.62 3.49
N LEU A 130 22.96 11.34 3.36
CA LEU A 130 22.71 12.60 4.03
C LEU A 130 21.81 12.43 5.25
N ASP A 131 22.35 12.73 6.43
CA ASP A 131 21.55 12.92 7.63
C ASP A 131 20.69 14.19 7.51
N THR A 132 19.40 14.09 7.86
CA THR A 132 18.45 15.20 7.77
C THR A 132 17.94 15.61 9.15
N PRO A 133 17.44 16.85 9.32
CA PRO A 133 16.65 17.19 10.49
C PRO A 133 15.42 16.28 10.62
N ILE A 134 14.88 16.17 11.84
CA ILE A 134 13.65 15.44 12.15
C ILE A 134 12.45 16.24 11.59
N ALA A 135 12.20 16.07 10.30
CA ALA A 135 11.23 16.83 9.53
C ALA A 135 10.87 16.09 8.23
N GLU A 136 10.05 15.05 8.35
CA GLU A 136 9.69 14.10 7.30
C GLU A 136 9.15 14.77 6.05
N ASN A 137 8.27 15.76 6.23
CA ASN A 137 7.73 16.53 5.11
C ASN A 137 8.84 17.27 4.34
N SER A 138 9.82 17.83 5.05
CA SER A 138 10.89 18.64 4.46
C SER A 138 11.88 17.79 3.70
N PHE A 139 12.42 16.72 4.30
CA PHE A 139 13.39 15.88 3.60
C PHE A 139 12.74 15.05 2.49
N THR A 140 11.47 14.67 2.63
CA THR A 140 10.74 13.99 1.56
C THR A 140 10.55 14.91 0.35
N GLY A 141 10.16 16.17 0.60
CA GLY A 141 10.05 17.18 -0.46
C GLY A 141 11.40 17.50 -1.12
N MET A 142 12.47 17.58 -0.32
CA MET A 142 13.84 17.74 -0.82
C MET A 142 14.25 16.58 -1.73
N GLY A 143 13.98 15.33 -1.33
CA GLY A 143 14.23 14.15 -2.15
C GLY A 143 13.46 14.20 -3.47
N ILE A 144 12.15 14.44 -3.43
CA ILE A 144 11.35 14.55 -4.66
C ILE A 144 11.88 15.68 -5.57
N GLY A 145 12.23 16.83 -5.01
CA GLY A 145 12.84 17.94 -5.77
C GLY A 145 14.18 17.57 -6.40
N ALA A 146 15.02 16.81 -5.69
CA ALA A 146 16.28 16.26 -6.20
C ALA A 146 16.03 15.25 -7.34
N ALA A 147 14.97 14.45 -7.27
CA ALA A 147 14.61 13.53 -8.32
C ALA A 147 14.23 14.26 -9.62
N MET A 148 13.52 15.39 -9.51
CA MET A 148 13.16 16.24 -10.65
C MET A 148 14.39 16.82 -11.38
N THR A 149 15.51 16.98 -10.68
CA THR A 149 16.76 17.52 -11.23
C THR A 149 17.75 16.45 -11.69
N GLY A 150 17.36 15.17 -11.64
CA GLY A 150 18.11 14.05 -12.21
C GLY A 150 18.83 13.16 -11.19
N LEU A 151 18.63 13.36 -9.89
CA LEU A 151 19.09 12.41 -8.86
C LEU A 151 18.10 11.25 -8.70
N ARG A 152 18.54 10.19 -8.00
CA ARG A 152 17.74 8.99 -7.70
C ARG A 152 17.70 8.76 -6.18
N PRO A 153 16.95 9.58 -5.44
CA PRO A 153 16.96 9.54 -3.99
C PRO A 153 16.25 8.30 -3.44
N VAL A 154 16.86 7.74 -2.40
CA VAL A 154 16.32 6.74 -1.49
C VAL A 154 16.05 7.45 -0.17
N ILE A 155 14.79 7.75 0.07
CA ILE A 155 14.29 8.44 1.25
C ILE A 155 13.98 7.38 2.31
N GLU A 156 14.66 7.43 3.45
CA GLU A 156 14.40 6.54 4.59
C GLU A 156 13.55 7.26 5.64
N GLY A 157 12.37 6.72 5.93
CA GLY A 157 11.65 7.04 7.15
C GLY A 157 12.09 6.11 8.27
N MET A 158 12.48 6.65 9.44
CA MET A 158 12.90 5.86 10.60
C MET A 158 11.85 4.80 10.99
N ASN A 159 10.57 5.17 10.89
CA ASN A 159 9.43 4.28 10.88
C ASN A 159 8.46 4.80 9.82
N MET A 160 7.85 3.91 9.03
CA MET A 160 6.87 4.30 8.02
C MET A 160 5.72 5.12 8.62
N GLY A 161 5.32 4.83 9.87
CA GLY A 161 4.31 5.58 10.62
C GLY A 161 4.52 7.10 10.61
N PHE A 162 5.78 7.55 10.66
CA PHE A 162 6.11 8.97 10.73
C PHE A 162 6.02 9.69 9.38
N LEU A 163 6.06 8.94 8.28
CA LEU A 163 5.86 9.49 6.93
C LEU A 163 4.43 9.96 6.67
N LEU A 164 3.50 9.76 7.61
CA LEU A 164 2.20 10.47 7.59
C LEU A 164 2.39 11.99 7.64
N LEU A 165 3.44 12.50 8.28
CA LEU A 165 3.79 13.93 8.23
C LEU A 165 4.18 14.39 6.82
N ALA A 166 4.70 13.47 5.98
CA ALA A 166 5.06 13.72 4.59
C ALA A 166 3.98 13.30 3.58
N PHE A 167 2.77 12.90 4.03
CA PHE A 167 1.76 12.29 3.15
C PHE A 167 1.41 13.16 1.94
N ASN A 168 1.35 14.49 2.10
CA ASN A 168 1.11 15.41 0.99
C ASN A 168 2.23 15.37 -0.07
N GLN A 169 3.49 15.30 0.36
CA GLN A 169 4.63 15.18 -0.55
C GLN A 169 4.57 13.86 -1.32
N ILE A 170 4.30 12.76 -0.61
CA ILE A 170 4.20 11.42 -1.20
C ILE A 170 3.02 11.35 -2.19
N SER A 171 1.86 11.87 -1.80
CA SER A 171 0.66 11.80 -2.63
C SER A 171 0.74 12.72 -3.85
N ASN A 172 0.86 14.03 -3.62
CA ASN A 172 0.65 15.02 -4.67
C ASN A 172 1.92 15.24 -5.51
N ASN A 173 3.09 15.24 -4.89
CA ASN A 173 4.35 15.53 -5.58
C ASN A 173 5.05 14.26 -6.07
N CYS A 174 5.05 13.19 -5.28
CA CYS A 174 5.66 11.94 -5.70
C CYS A 174 4.76 11.23 -6.72
N GLY A 175 3.51 10.92 -6.35
CA GLY A 175 2.61 10.14 -7.20
C GLY A 175 2.08 10.86 -8.45
N MET A 176 1.71 12.13 -8.35
CA MET A 176 0.97 12.80 -9.44
C MET A 176 1.83 13.67 -10.35
N LEU A 177 3.04 14.08 -9.95
CA LEU A 177 3.79 15.13 -10.67
C LEU A 177 4.24 14.72 -12.07
N HIS A 178 4.53 13.43 -12.29
CA HIS A 178 4.79 12.94 -13.65
C HIS A 178 3.59 13.18 -14.57
N TYR A 179 2.38 12.93 -14.07
CA TYR A 179 1.14 13.13 -14.81
C TYR A 179 0.81 14.61 -15.00
N THR A 180 0.81 15.40 -13.91
CA THR A 180 0.41 16.82 -13.95
C THR A 180 1.39 17.69 -14.74
N SER A 181 2.66 17.28 -14.82
CA SER A 181 3.66 17.94 -15.68
C SER A 181 3.59 17.51 -17.14
N GLY A 182 2.69 16.59 -17.54
CA GLY A 182 2.65 16.05 -18.90
C GLY A 182 3.91 15.26 -19.28
N GLY A 183 4.51 14.57 -18.30
CA GLY A 183 5.72 13.77 -18.47
C GLY A 183 7.02 14.56 -18.53
N GLN A 184 7.01 15.86 -18.21
CA GLN A 184 8.23 16.69 -18.19
C GLN A 184 9.17 16.31 -17.04
N PHE A 185 8.62 15.90 -15.90
CA PHE A 185 9.40 15.40 -14.77
C PHE A 185 9.21 13.89 -14.63
N LYS A 186 10.33 13.17 -14.50
CA LYS A 186 10.35 11.82 -13.93
C LYS A 186 10.60 11.93 -12.44
N ILE A 187 10.09 10.99 -11.67
CA ILE A 187 10.23 10.97 -10.20
C ILE A 187 10.80 9.62 -9.77
N PRO A 188 12.09 9.33 -10.07
CA PRO A 188 12.76 8.08 -9.69
C PRO A 188 13.14 8.10 -8.20
N VAL A 189 12.13 8.02 -7.34
CA VAL A 189 12.28 8.06 -5.88
C VAL A 189 11.95 6.69 -5.29
N VAL A 190 12.77 6.23 -4.36
CA VAL A 190 12.40 5.13 -3.45
C VAL A 190 12.12 5.71 -2.07
N ILE A 191 10.93 5.48 -1.53
CA ILE A 191 10.63 5.77 -0.13
C ILE A 191 10.59 4.43 0.59
N ARG A 192 11.49 4.25 1.55
CA ARG A 192 11.61 3.00 2.31
C ARG A 192 11.58 3.26 3.80
N GLY A 193 11.28 2.21 4.54
CA GLY A 193 11.33 2.24 6.00
C GLY A 193 10.68 1.01 6.60
N PRO A 194 10.96 0.75 7.88
CA PRO A 194 10.30 -0.31 8.61
C PRO A 194 8.88 0.08 9.00
N GLY A 195 7.97 -0.88 8.95
CA GLY A 195 6.65 -0.81 9.56
C GLY A 195 6.26 -2.13 10.22
N GLY A 196 4.97 -2.24 10.53
CA GLY A 196 4.39 -3.43 11.14
C GLY A 196 4.54 -3.51 12.65
N VAL A 197 3.88 -4.50 13.25
CA VAL A 197 3.86 -4.75 14.69
C VAL A 197 5.22 -5.31 15.12
N GLY A 198 5.89 -4.57 16.00
CA GLY A 198 7.19 -4.94 16.55
C GLY A 198 7.09 -5.87 17.76
N ARG A 199 7.83 -5.49 18.82
CA ARG A 199 7.76 -6.12 20.14
C ARG A 199 7.58 -5.02 21.18
N GLN A 200 6.34 -4.79 21.56
CA GLN A 200 5.95 -3.79 22.56
C GLN A 200 6.40 -2.38 22.20
N LEU A 201 6.26 -2.01 20.92
CA LEU A 201 6.57 -0.65 20.45
C LEU A 201 5.39 0.32 20.65
N GLY A 202 4.23 -0.20 21.05
CA GLY A 202 3.00 0.57 21.22
C GLY A 202 2.35 0.97 19.88
N ALA A 203 1.33 1.81 19.96
CA ALA A 203 0.43 2.07 18.84
C ALA A 203 1.10 2.84 17.68
N GLU A 204 1.88 3.88 17.99
CA GLU A 204 2.41 4.81 16.99
C GLU A 204 3.57 4.23 16.18
N HIS A 205 4.32 3.28 16.75
CA HIS A 205 5.44 2.62 16.08
C HIS A 205 5.05 1.29 15.41
N SER A 206 3.77 0.89 15.51
CA SER A 206 3.25 -0.40 15.00
C SER A 206 2.17 -0.23 13.93
N GLN A 207 2.10 0.96 13.31
CA GLN A 207 1.14 1.23 12.25
C GLN A 207 1.45 0.43 10.98
N ARG A 208 0.40 0.10 10.22
CA ARG A 208 0.44 -0.66 8.96
C ARG A 208 -0.05 0.26 7.85
N LEU A 209 0.88 0.97 7.20
CA LEU A 209 0.57 2.08 6.29
C LEU A 209 0.38 1.67 4.83
N GLU A 210 0.46 0.39 4.50
CA GLU A 210 0.28 -0.08 3.13
C GLU A 210 -1.06 0.39 2.56
N SER A 211 -2.14 0.30 3.33
CA SER A 211 -3.48 0.75 2.94
C SER A 211 -3.58 2.26 2.66
N TYR A 212 -2.89 3.08 3.46
CA TYR A 212 -2.89 4.54 3.32
C TYR A 212 -2.34 4.95 1.96
N PHE A 213 -1.20 4.37 1.59
CA PHE A 213 -0.52 4.68 0.33
C PHE A 213 -1.16 3.98 -0.88
N GLN A 214 -1.85 2.85 -0.71
CA GLN A 214 -2.44 2.10 -1.82
C GLN A 214 -3.42 2.92 -2.67
N SER A 215 -4.09 3.92 -2.09
CA SER A 215 -5.02 4.79 -2.82
C SER A 215 -4.34 5.82 -3.73
N ILE A 216 -3.06 6.14 -3.50
CA ILE A 216 -2.34 7.21 -4.22
C ILE A 216 -2.01 6.76 -5.65
N PRO A 217 -2.50 7.43 -6.71
CA PRO A 217 -2.16 7.08 -8.09
C PRO A 217 -0.69 7.43 -8.43
N GLY A 218 -0.11 6.70 -9.37
CA GLY A 218 1.23 6.97 -9.91
C GLY A 218 2.41 6.45 -9.08
N ILE A 219 2.16 5.82 -7.93
CA ILE A 219 3.19 5.10 -7.17
C ILE A 219 3.09 3.58 -7.39
N GLN A 220 4.24 2.92 -7.34
CA GLN A 220 4.36 1.47 -7.17
C GLN A 220 4.61 1.15 -5.70
N MET A 221 4.15 -0.01 -5.24
CA MET A 221 4.32 -0.44 -3.85
C MET A 221 4.76 -1.89 -3.79
N VAL A 222 5.83 -2.14 -3.03
CA VAL A 222 6.38 -3.47 -2.82
C VAL A 222 6.68 -3.72 -1.35
N ALA A 223 6.49 -4.95 -0.90
CA ALA A 223 6.88 -5.41 0.43
C ALA A 223 7.86 -6.58 0.31
N CYS A 224 9.00 -6.46 0.98
CA CYS A 224 9.98 -7.54 1.05
C CYS A 224 9.65 -8.49 2.22
N SER A 225 10.09 -9.75 2.10
CA SER A 225 9.84 -10.79 3.11
C SER A 225 11.04 -11.69 3.39
N THR A 226 12.04 -11.75 2.52
CA THR A 226 13.26 -12.56 2.69
C THR A 226 14.50 -11.74 2.32
N PRO A 227 15.70 -12.06 2.84
CA PRO A 227 16.93 -11.41 2.39
C PRO A 227 17.13 -11.47 0.86
N TYR A 228 16.81 -12.61 0.23
CA TYR A 228 16.90 -12.73 -1.23
C TYR A 228 16.02 -11.68 -1.93
N ASN A 229 14.73 -11.59 -1.56
CA ASN A 229 13.84 -10.66 -2.22
C ASN A 229 14.07 -9.21 -1.82
N ALA A 230 14.54 -8.94 -0.60
CA ALA A 230 14.89 -7.60 -0.15
C ALA A 230 15.98 -6.97 -1.03
N LYS A 231 17.10 -7.69 -1.25
CA LYS A 231 18.19 -7.25 -2.14
C LYS A 231 17.71 -7.08 -3.58
N GLY A 232 17.01 -8.06 -4.11
CA GLY A 232 16.59 -8.04 -5.52
C GLY A 232 15.55 -6.95 -5.83
N LEU A 233 14.61 -6.72 -4.91
CA LEU A 233 13.56 -5.70 -5.06
C LEU A 233 14.09 -4.29 -4.81
N ILE A 234 14.99 -4.07 -3.84
CA ILE A 234 15.51 -2.70 -3.59
C ILE A 234 16.32 -2.22 -4.80
N LYS A 235 17.10 -3.11 -5.43
CA LYS A 235 17.80 -2.82 -6.69
C LYS A 235 16.81 -2.46 -7.80
N ALA A 236 15.72 -3.22 -7.92
CA ALA A 236 14.67 -2.94 -8.91
C ALA A 236 13.97 -1.59 -8.65
N ALA A 237 13.70 -1.27 -7.39
CA ALA A 237 13.08 -0.02 -6.97
C ALA A 237 13.97 1.17 -7.32
N ILE A 238 15.25 1.10 -6.99
CA ILE A 238 16.23 2.16 -7.31
C ILE A 238 16.39 2.34 -8.81
N ARG A 239 16.24 1.28 -9.61
CA ARG A 239 16.29 1.33 -11.09
C ARG A 239 14.97 1.78 -11.74
N SER A 240 13.88 1.89 -10.98
CA SER A 240 12.58 2.34 -11.52
C SER A 240 12.58 3.82 -11.85
N GLU A 241 11.96 4.19 -12.97
CA GLU A 241 11.75 5.60 -13.33
C GLU A 241 10.50 6.20 -12.63
N ASN A 242 9.74 5.35 -11.94
CA ASN A 242 8.54 5.72 -11.20
C ASN A 242 8.81 5.73 -9.69
N PRO A 243 8.01 6.47 -8.91
CA PRO A 243 8.05 6.38 -7.45
C PRO A 243 7.75 4.97 -6.95
N VAL A 244 8.56 4.48 -6.03
CA VAL A 244 8.36 3.19 -5.36
C VAL A 244 8.31 3.37 -3.85
N ILE A 245 7.23 2.91 -3.22
CA ILE A 245 7.17 2.74 -1.76
C ILE A 245 7.61 1.31 -1.43
N PHE A 246 8.66 1.19 -0.64
CA PHE A 246 9.30 -0.07 -0.31
C PHE A 246 9.10 -0.37 1.18
N PHE A 247 8.18 -1.30 1.45
CA PHE A 247 7.83 -1.69 2.81
C PHE A 247 8.76 -2.78 3.35
N GLU A 248 9.33 -2.48 4.50
CA GLU A 248 10.11 -3.40 5.31
C GLU A 248 9.39 -3.68 6.61
N HIS A 249 9.77 -4.76 7.29
CA HIS A 249 9.13 -5.15 8.54
C HIS A 249 10.15 -5.26 9.66
N VAL A 250 9.89 -4.56 10.77
CA VAL A 250 10.82 -4.45 11.93
C VAL A 250 11.36 -5.79 12.42
N LEU A 251 10.50 -6.81 12.52
CA LEU A 251 10.89 -8.13 13.00
C LEU A 251 11.62 -9.02 11.98
N LEU A 252 11.68 -8.64 10.71
CA LEU A 252 12.32 -9.44 9.67
C LEU A 252 13.80 -9.08 9.47
N TYR A 253 14.29 -7.95 10.00
CA TYR A 253 15.67 -7.52 9.77
C TYR A 253 16.74 -8.54 10.16
N ASN A 254 16.50 -9.30 11.23
CA ASN A 254 17.44 -10.32 11.72
C ASN A 254 17.19 -11.71 11.12
N LEU A 255 16.32 -11.81 10.11
CA LEU A 255 16.15 -13.05 9.38
C LEU A 255 17.41 -13.32 8.55
N LYS A 256 17.91 -14.55 8.65
CA LYS A 256 19.13 -15.00 7.97
C LYS A 256 18.79 -15.94 6.82
N GLU A 257 19.38 -15.70 5.65
CA GLU A 257 19.22 -16.55 4.46
C GLU A 257 20.55 -16.61 3.71
N ARG A 258 20.78 -17.72 3.00
CA ARG A 258 21.88 -17.83 2.05
C ARG A 258 21.43 -17.33 0.68
N ILE A 259 22.00 -16.23 0.21
CA ILE A 259 21.66 -15.62 -1.08
C ILE A 259 22.79 -15.86 -2.11
N PRO A 260 22.50 -15.80 -3.43
CA PRO A 260 23.52 -15.96 -4.45
C PRO A 260 24.56 -14.85 -4.45
N ASP A 261 25.81 -15.17 -4.80
CA ASP A 261 26.88 -14.18 -5.00
C ASP A 261 26.76 -13.44 -6.35
N GLU A 262 25.98 -13.98 -7.29
CA GLU A 262 25.76 -13.37 -8.61
C GLU A 262 24.86 -12.14 -8.52
N GLU A 263 25.01 -11.20 -9.47
CA GLU A 263 24.07 -10.08 -9.58
C GLU A 263 22.69 -10.58 -9.99
N TYR A 264 21.66 -10.14 -9.27
CA TYR A 264 20.27 -10.37 -9.64
C TYR A 264 19.42 -9.14 -9.32
N VAL A 265 18.33 -9.00 -10.07
CA VAL A 265 17.28 -8.00 -9.88
C VAL A 265 15.95 -8.70 -10.04
N LEU A 266 15.00 -8.39 -9.17
CA LEU A 266 13.66 -8.96 -9.23
C LEU A 266 12.68 -8.02 -9.92
N SER A 267 11.59 -8.56 -10.44
CA SER A 267 10.49 -7.71 -10.92
C SER A 267 9.72 -7.13 -9.73
N LEU A 268 9.44 -5.82 -9.78
CA LEU A 268 8.60 -5.15 -8.78
C LEU A 268 7.15 -5.64 -8.81
N GLU A 269 6.70 -6.18 -9.96
CA GLU A 269 5.29 -6.49 -10.23
C GLU A 269 4.99 -7.99 -10.22
N GLU A 270 5.95 -8.82 -9.79
CA GLU A 270 5.78 -10.28 -9.81
C GLU A 270 5.58 -10.83 -8.40
N ALA A 271 4.61 -11.72 -8.24
CA ALA A 271 4.42 -12.50 -7.03
C ALA A 271 5.34 -13.73 -6.99
N GLU A 272 5.78 -14.12 -5.79
CA GLU A 272 6.62 -15.28 -5.58
C GLU A 272 5.78 -16.52 -5.25
N MET A 273 6.07 -17.64 -5.93
CA MET A 273 5.53 -18.93 -5.54
C MET A 273 6.37 -19.54 -4.40
N VAL A 274 5.85 -19.48 -3.18
CA VAL A 274 6.56 -19.98 -1.99
C VAL A 274 6.39 -21.49 -1.83
N ARG A 275 5.18 -22.00 -2.09
CA ARG A 275 4.86 -23.42 -2.01
C ARG A 275 3.79 -23.79 -3.05
N PRO A 276 4.02 -24.75 -3.95
CA PRO A 276 2.96 -25.24 -4.83
C PRO A 276 1.92 -26.04 -4.03
N GLY A 277 0.66 -25.99 -4.44
CA GLY A 277 -0.39 -26.85 -3.88
C GLY A 277 -1.65 -26.88 -4.75
N GLU A 278 -2.66 -27.65 -4.34
CA GLU A 278 -3.86 -27.89 -5.14
C GLU A 278 -5.19 -27.55 -4.42
N HIS A 279 -5.24 -27.54 -3.09
CA HIS A 279 -6.53 -27.46 -2.38
C HIS A 279 -7.03 -26.03 -2.14
N VAL A 280 -6.12 -25.09 -1.89
CA VAL A 280 -6.43 -23.70 -1.55
C VAL A 280 -5.26 -22.79 -1.92
N THR A 281 -5.54 -21.61 -2.45
CA THR A 281 -4.56 -20.54 -2.63
C THR A 281 -4.52 -19.66 -1.39
N ILE A 282 -3.36 -19.54 -0.76
CA ILE A 282 -3.08 -18.63 0.34
C ILE A 282 -2.21 -17.49 -0.18
N LEU A 283 -2.75 -16.27 -0.19
CA LEU A 283 -2.06 -15.05 -0.57
C LEU A 283 -1.58 -14.33 0.69
N THR A 284 -0.32 -13.94 0.72
CA THR A 284 0.28 -13.24 1.87
C THR A 284 1.41 -12.32 1.42
N TYR A 285 1.96 -11.53 2.33
CA TYR A 285 3.15 -10.72 2.07
C TYR A 285 3.88 -10.42 3.38
N SER A 286 5.12 -9.93 3.27
CA SER A 286 5.93 -9.49 4.42
C SER A 286 5.99 -10.56 5.51
N ARG A 287 5.81 -10.19 6.79
CA ARG A 287 5.90 -11.10 7.93
C ARG A 287 4.87 -12.22 7.92
N MET A 288 3.67 -11.99 7.37
CA MET A 288 2.61 -13.00 7.37
C MET A 288 2.99 -14.24 6.57
N ARG A 289 3.96 -14.15 5.64
CA ARG A 289 4.61 -15.30 5.00
C ARG A 289 5.03 -16.37 6.01
N TYR A 290 5.65 -15.97 7.12
CA TYR A 290 6.16 -16.92 8.12
C TYR A 290 5.05 -17.57 8.92
N HIS A 291 3.99 -16.82 9.23
CA HIS A 291 2.81 -17.35 9.93
C HIS A 291 2.07 -18.36 9.03
N VAL A 292 1.92 -18.04 7.74
CA VAL A 292 1.35 -18.93 6.74
C VAL A 292 2.18 -20.19 6.57
N MET A 293 3.52 -20.09 6.50
CA MET A 293 4.38 -21.26 6.36
C MET A 293 4.38 -22.15 7.63
N GLN A 294 4.16 -21.59 8.81
CA GLN A 294 3.91 -22.37 10.03
C GLN A 294 2.57 -23.09 9.96
N ALA A 295 1.49 -22.40 9.55
CA ALA A 295 0.17 -23.00 9.35
C ALA A 295 0.19 -24.11 8.27
N ALA A 296 0.92 -23.90 7.17
CA ALA A 296 1.06 -24.85 6.07
C ALA A 296 1.62 -26.20 6.54
N LYS A 297 2.59 -26.20 7.47
CA LYS A 297 3.12 -27.45 8.07
C LYS A 297 2.01 -28.24 8.76
N THR A 298 1.19 -27.57 9.55
CA THR A 298 0.05 -28.19 10.26
C THR A 298 -1.02 -28.67 9.27
N LEU A 299 -1.32 -27.89 8.23
CA LEU A 299 -2.29 -28.23 7.20
C LEU A 299 -1.90 -29.47 6.41
N VAL A 300 -0.63 -29.58 6.01
CA VAL A 300 -0.10 -30.78 5.33
C VAL A 300 -0.25 -32.02 6.21
N ASN A 301 0.06 -31.92 7.51
CA ASN A 301 -0.13 -33.03 8.44
C ASN A 301 -1.60 -33.44 8.61
N LYS A 302 -2.53 -32.53 8.36
CA LYS A 302 -3.98 -32.77 8.37
C LYS A 302 -4.55 -33.23 7.01
N GLY A 303 -3.71 -33.37 5.99
CA GLY A 303 -4.11 -33.82 4.65
C GLY A 303 -4.54 -32.71 3.69
N TYR A 304 -4.31 -31.44 4.03
CA TYR A 304 -4.53 -30.32 3.12
C TYR A 304 -3.26 -29.97 2.33
N ASP A 305 -3.44 -29.50 1.09
CA ASP A 305 -2.33 -29.10 0.22
C ASP A 305 -2.44 -27.61 -0.18
N PRO A 306 -2.02 -26.68 0.71
CA PRO A 306 -2.17 -25.24 0.48
C PRO A 306 -1.10 -24.68 -0.46
N GLU A 307 -1.52 -24.10 -1.59
CA GLU A 307 -0.65 -23.29 -2.43
C GLU A 307 -0.38 -21.93 -1.74
N VAL A 308 0.89 -21.53 -1.58
CA VAL A 308 1.26 -20.29 -0.88
C VAL A 308 1.97 -19.33 -1.84
N ILE A 309 1.39 -18.15 -2.02
CA ILE A 309 1.94 -17.05 -2.82
C ILE A 309 2.29 -15.89 -1.90
N ASP A 310 3.53 -15.42 -1.97
CA ASP A 310 3.90 -14.11 -1.46
C ASP A 310 3.68 -13.08 -2.57
N ILE A 311 2.72 -12.17 -2.40
CA ILE A 311 2.31 -11.28 -3.48
C ILE A 311 3.39 -10.26 -3.84
N ARG A 312 4.29 -9.90 -2.90
CA ARG A 312 5.37 -8.88 -2.99
C ARG A 312 4.92 -7.50 -3.49
N SER A 313 4.39 -7.42 -4.70
CA SER A 313 3.78 -6.24 -5.29
C SER A 313 2.39 -5.99 -4.69
N LEU A 314 2.27 -4.88 -3.96
CA LEU A 314 1.00 -4.42 -3.38
C LEU A 314 0.26 -3.47 -4.33
N LYS A 315 0.99 -2.89 -5.29
CA LYS A 315 0.45 -2.01 -6.33
C LYS A 315 1.44 -1.90 -7.51
N PRO A 316 1.10 -2.41 -8.71
CA PRO A 316 -0.09 -3.20 -9.06
C PRO A 316 0.00 -4.66 -8.59
N PHE A 317 -1.13 -5.34 -8.42
CA PHE A 317 -1.11 -6.79 -8.11
C PHE A 317 -0.71 -7.64 -9.33
N ASP A 318 0.02 -8.72 -9.10
CA ASP A 318 0.29 -9.77 -10.11
C ASP A 318 -0.95 -10.65 -10.35
N LEU A 319 -1.95 -10.09 -11.05
CA LEU A 319 -3.19 -10.81 -11.35
C LEU A 319 -2.97 -12.01 -12.27
N TYR A 320 -1.86 -12.06 -13.01
CA TYR A 320 -1.54 -13.21 -13.85
C TYR A 320 -1.24 -14.43 -12.98
N ARG A 321 -0.28 -14.31 -12.05
CA ARG A 321 0.10 -15.42 -11.18
C ARG A 321 -1.01 -15.79 -10.20
N ILE A 322 -1.66 -14.78 -9.62
CA ILE A 322 -2.81 -14.99 -8.72
C ILE A 322 -3.93 -15.71 -9.47
N GLY A 323 -4.31 -15.24 -10.65
CA GLY A 323 -5.36 -15.86 -11.46
C GLY A 323 -5.05 -17.31 -11.84
N ASN A 324 -3.80 -17.65 -12.15
CA ASN A 324 -3.41 -19.04 -12.44
C ASN A 324 -3.59 -19.95 -11.21
N SER A 325 -3.29 -19.44 -10.02
CA SER A 325 -3.49 -20.17 -8.76
C SER A 325 -4.97 -20.35 -8.44
N VAL A 326 -5.77 -19.28 -8.56
CA VAL A 326 -7.22 -19.31 -8.33
C VAL A 326 -7.91 -20.32 -9.25
N ARG A 327 -7.55 -20.36 -10.54
CA ARG A 327 -8.09 -21.32 -11.51
C ARG A 327 -7.79 -22.78 -11.17
N LYS A 328 -6.73 -23.02 -10.39
CA LYS A 328 -6.30 -24.36 -10.01
C LYS A 328 -6.94 -24.81 -8.70
N THR A 329 -7.01 -23.93 -7.70
CA THR A 329 -7.41 -24.31 -6.34
C THR A 329 -8.86 -23.99 -6.01
N HIS A 330 -9.48 -23.09 -6.78
CA HIS A 330 -10.86 -22.63 -6.64
C HIS A 330 -11.23 -21.98 -5.30
N ARG A 331 -10.27 -21.81 -4.39
CA ARG A 331 -10.46 -21.28 -3.03
C ARG A 331 -9.34 -20.33 -2.67
N VAL A 332 -9.67 -19.19 -2.09
CA VAL A 332 -8.69 -18.16 -1.75
C VAL A 332 -8.80 -17.75 -0.30
N LEU A 333 -7.66 -17.79 0.39
CA LEU A 333 -7.43 -17.20 1.69
C LEU A 333 -6.38 -16.10 1.56
N ILE A 334 -6.71 -14.88 1.98
CA ILE A 334 -5.76 -13.77 2.08
C ILE A 334 -5.34 -13.64 3.55
N VAL A 335 -4.03 -13.52 3.80
CA VAL A 335 -3.47 -13.34 5.15
C VAL A 335 -2.56 -12.12 5.17
N GLU A 336 -2.97 -11.09 5.89
CA GLU A 336 -2.27 -9.82 6.00
C GLU A 336 -2.13 -9.35 7.46
N GLU A 337 -1.12 -8.53 7.73
CA GLU A 337 -0.96 -7.87 9.03
C GLU A 337 -1.67 -6.50 9.08
N CYS A 338 -2.10 -5.97 7.93
CA CYS A 338 -2.84 -4.72 7.84
C CYS A 338 -4.18 -4.79 8.59
N MET A 339 -4.81 -3.64 8.80
CA MET A 339 -6.18 -3.57 9.33
C MET A 339 -7.16 -4.24 8.36
N ARG A 340 -8.20 -4.90 8.87
CA ARG A 340 -9.26 -5.47 8.04
C ARG A 340 -9.98 -4.37 7.23
N THR A 341 -10.30 -3.25 7.88
CA THR A 341 -11.01 -2.14 7.25
C THR A 341 -10.06 -1.34 6.38
N GLY A 342 -10.31 -1.32 5.07
CA GLY A 342 -9.47 -0.60 4.11
C GLY A 342 -8.08 -1.22 3.88
N GLY A 343 -7.81 -2.42 4.39
CA GLY A 343 -6.56 -3.15 4.18
C GLY A 343 -6.33 -3.56 2.73
N ILE A 344 -5.10 -3.98 2.44
CA ILE A 344 -4.70 -4.48 1.11
C ILE A 344 -5.58 -5.66 0.68
N GLY A 345 -5.95 -6.51 1.63
CA GLY A 345 -6.82 -7.66 1.42
C GLY A 345 -8.20 -7.30 0.89
N ALA A 346 -8.73 -6.11 1.21
CA ALA A 346 -10.01 -5.64 0.68
C ALA A 346 -9.91 -5.35 -0.83
N SER A 347 -8.91 -4.57 -1.25
CA SER A 347 -8.66 -4.28 -2.67
C SER A 347 -8.28 -5.53 -3.46
N LEU A 348 -7.52 -6.45 -2.85
CA LEU A 348 -7.15 -7.71 -3.46
C LEU A 348 -8.36 -8.64 -3.64
N THR A 349 -9.24 -8.72 -2.65
CA THR A 349 -10.51 -9.46 -2.74
C THR A 349 -11.36 -8.94 -3.90
N ALA A 350 -11.49 -7.61 -4.03
CA ALA A 350 -12.23 -6.99 -5.12
C ALA A 350 -11.61 -7.32 -6.49
N ALA A 351 -10.29 -7.16 -6.63
CA ALA A 351 -9.58 -7.44 -7.87
C ALA A 351 -9.71 -8.92 -8.29
N ILE A 352 -9.63 -9.86 -7.35
CA ILE A 352 -9.82 -11.29 -7.65
C ILE A 352 -11.26 -11.57 -8.05
N THR A 353 -12.24 -11.00 -7.34
CA THR A 353 -13.66 -11.19 -7.64
C THR A 353 -14.00 -10.64 -9.03
N GLU A 354 -13.56 -9.43 -9.37
CA GLU A 354 -13.83 -8.82 -10.68
C GLU A 354 -13.23 -9.61 -11.85
N ASN A 355 -12.08 -10.26 -11.66
CA ASN A 355 -11.35 -10.93 -12.74
C ASN A 355 -11.54 -12.46 -12.79
N PHE A 356 -11.87 -13.10 -11.66
CA PHE A 356 -11.80 -14.56 -11.50
C PHE A 356 -12.98 -15.16 -10.71
N HIS A 357 -14.07 -14.43 -10.50
CA HIS A 357 -15.24 -14.92 -9.75
C HIS A 357 -15.74 -16.30 -10.22
N ASP A 358 -15.81 -16.53 -11.53
CA ASP A 358 -16.31 -17.79 -12.11
C ASP A 358 -15.49 -19.04 -11.74
N TYR A 359 -14.27 -18.86 -11.21
CA TYR A 359 -13.42 -19.96 -10.77
C TYR A 359 -13.51 -20.23 -9.26
N LEU A 360 -14.26 -19.43 -8.49
CA LEU A 360 -14.34 -19.56 -7.04
C LEU A 360 -15.46 -20.52 -6.62
N ASP A 361 -15.11 -21.57 -5.90
CA ASP A 361 -16.06 -22.51 -5.28
C ASP A 361 -16.59 -22.02 -3.92
N ALA A 362 -15.93 -21.01 -3.33
CA ALA A 362 -16.28 -20.44 -2.04
C ALA A 362 -15.92 -18.94 -1.99
N PRO A 363 -16.58 -18.14 -1.12
CA PRO A 363 -16.20 -16.76 -0.91
C PRO A 363 -14.74 -16.62 -0.49
N ILE A 364 -14.06 -15.59 -0.98
CA ILE A 364 -12.71 -15.26 -0.56
C ILE A 364 -12.73 -14.90 0.93
N VAL A 365 -11.86 -15.54 1.71
CA VAL A 365 -11.68 -15.23 3.13
C VAL A 365 -10.45 -14.35 3.29
N CYS A 366 -10.58 -13.26 4.04
CA CYS A 366 -9.47 -12.40 4.41
C CYS A 366 -9.26 -12.45 5.93
N LEU A 367 -8.07 -12.86 6.35
CA LEU A 367 -7.59 -12.77 7.73
C LEU A 367 -6.63 -11.59 7.83
N SER A 368 -7.05 -10.59 8.59
CA SER A 368 -6.30 -9.35 8.82
C SER A 368 -6.17 -9.14 10.33
N SER A 369 -5.22 -8.29 10.74
CA SER A 369 -5.09 -7.91 12.14
C SER A 369 -6.34 -7.20 12.66
N GLN A 370 -6.54 -7.23 13.98
CA GLN A 370 -7.66 -6.55 14.62
C GLN A 370 -7.63 -5.04 14.33
N ASP A 371 -8.82 -4.47 14.18
CA ASP A 371 -9.02 -3.05 13.88
C ASP A 371 -8.98 -2.22 15.16
N VAL A 372 -7.81 -2.24 15.82
CA VAL A 372 -7.53 -1.54 17.07
C VAL A 372 -6.10 -0.98 17.04
N PRO A 373 -5.81 0.10 17.79
CA PRO A 373 -4.45 0.51 18.05
C PRO A 373 -3.66 -0.61 18.72
N THR A 374 -2.42 -0.84 18.27
CA THR A 374 -1.58 -1.90 18.82
C THR A 374 -1.23 -1.61 20.29
N PRO A 375 -1.63 -2.47 21.25
CA PRO A 375 -1.38 -2.24 22.66
C PRO A 375 0.08 -2.59 23.04
N TYR A 376 0.60 -1.96 24.09
CA TYR A 376 1.97 -2.20 24.58
C TYR A 376 2.13 -3.54 25.32
N ALA A 377 1.08 -4.03 25.98
CA ALA A 377 1.14 -5.28 26.71
C ALA A 377 1.32 -6.45 25.74
N GLY A 378 2.42 -7.20 25.86
CA GLY A 378 2.81 -8.20 24.85
C GLY A 378 1.75 -9.26 24.55
N THR A 379 0.98 -9.70 25.55
CA THR A 379 -0.12 -10.65 25.35
C THR A 379 -1.25 -10.05 24.51
N LEU A 380 -1.58 -8.76 24.73
CA LEU A 380 -2.59 -8.08 23.93
C LEU A 380 -2.05 -7.76 22.52
N GLU A 381 -0.77 -7.39 22.40
CA GLU A 381 -0.11 -7.13 21.12
C GLU A 381 -0.19 -8.37 20.22
N GLU A 382 0.15 -9.54 20.77
CA GLU A 382 0.07 -10.82 20.07
C GLU A 382 -1.35 -11.14 19.58
N TRP A 383 -2.39 -10.80 20.37
CA TRP A 383 -3.78 -11.03 20.00
C TRP A 383 -4.29 -10.11 18.88
N THR A 384 -3.61 -8.98 18.63
CA THR A 384 -3.97 -8.11 17.51
C THR A 384 -3.55 -8.66 16.15
N VAL A 385 -2.52 -9.51 16.10
CA VAL A 385 -1.94 -10.06 14.87
C VAL A 385 -2.50 -11.46 14.58
N VAL A 386 -2.71 -11.78 13.30
CA VAL A 386 -3.18 -13.11 12.87
C VAL A 386 -2.20 -14.21 13.28
N GLN A 387 -2.69 -15.23 13.97
CA GLN A 387 -1.90 -16.37 14.45
C GLN A 387 -2.03 -17.60 13.53
N PRO A 388 -0.98 -18.46 13.44
CA PRO A 388 -1.00 -19.65 12.58
C PRO A 388 -2.21 -20.58 12.81
N ALA A 389 -2.68 -20.71 14.05
CA ALA A 389 -3.85 -21.53 14.37
C ALA A 389 -5.13 -21.01 13.69
N GLN A 390 -5.31 -19.69 13.60
CA GLN A 390 -6.46 -19.07 12.93
C GLN A 390 -6.42 -19.34 11.42
N ILE A 391 -5.24 -19.36 10.82
CA ILE A 391 -5.03 -19.70 9.40
C ILE A 391 -5.44 -21.16 9.14
N VAL A 392 -5.01 -22.09 10.01
CA VAL A 392 -5.39 -23.51 9.91
C VAL A 392 -6.92 -23.65 9.96
N THR A 393 -7.56 -23.05 10.95
CA THR A 393 -9.03 -23.10 11.10
C THR A 393 -9.75 -22.52 9.89
N ALA A 394 -9.28 -21.39 9.34
CA ALA A 394 -9.89 -20.79 8.17
C ALA A 394 -9.79 -21.68 6.93
N VAL A 395 -8.65 -22.35 6.71
CA VAL A 395 -8.50 -23.30 5.60
C VAL A 395 -9.42 -24.52 5.77
N GLU A 396 -9.51 -25.08 6.98
CA GLU A 396 -10.41 -26.19 7.27
C GLU A 396 -11.87 -25.82 6.97
N GLN A 397 -12.30 -24.63 7.39
CA GLN A 397 -13.65 -24.13 7.14
C GLN A 397 -13.90 -23.89 5.63
N LEU A 398 -12.93 -23.30 4.93
CA LEU A 398 -13.04 -22.98 3.51
C LEU A 398 -13.08 -24.25 2.63
N CYS A 399 -12.42 -25.32 3.05
CA CYS A 399 -12.45 -26.60 2.35
C CYS A 399 -13.71 -27.43 2.71
N ALA A 400 -14.26 -27.26 3.91
CA ALA A 400 -15.44 -28.00 4.36
C ALA A 400 -16.76 -27.49 3.73
N SER A 401 -16.85 -26.22 3.35
CA SER A 401 -18.06 -25.59 2.82
C SER A 401 -18.57 -26.19 1.49
N CYS A 402 -17.80 -27.07 0.84
CA CYS A 402 -18.20 -27.77 -0.39
C CYS A 402 -18.95 -29.10 -0.13
N HIS A 403 -19.19 -29.50 1.12
CA HIS A 403 -20.01 -30.66 1.48
C HIS A 403 -21.46 -30.31 1.85
N VAL A 404 -21.97 -29.19 1.36
CA VAL A 404 -23.41 -28.94 1.38
C VAL A 404 -23.98 -29.55 0.11
N ASP A 405 -24.54 -30.76 0.23
CA ASP A 405 -25.49 -31.31 -0.73
C ASP A 405 -26.40 -30.18 -1.21
N CYS A 406 -26.66 -30.11 -2.52
CA CYS A 406 -27.57 -29.13 -3.11
C CYS A 406 -28.88 -29.06 -2.29
N ILE A 407 -28.97 -28.11 -1.36
CA ILE A 407 -30.20 -27.85 -0.63
C ILE A 407 -31.15 -27.27 -1.66
N ASP A 408 -32.21 -28.00 -1.92
CA ASP A 408 -33.36 -27.54 -2.68
C ASP A 408 -33.91 -26.26 -2.02
N TYR A 409 -33.50 -25.12 -2.54
CA TYR A 409 -33.90 -23.78 -2.07
C TYR A 409 -35.42 -23.51 -2.24
N SER A 410 -36.20 -24.48 -2.71
CA SER A 410 -37.67 -24.35 -2.79
C SER A 410 -38.39 -24.60 -1.46
N LYS A 411 -37.71 -25.03 -0.37
CA LYS A 411 -38.44 -25.50 0.83
C LYS A 411 -38.19 -24.82 2.17
N ASP A 412 -37.09 -24.10 2.42
CA ASP A 412 -36.83 -23.57 3.76
C ASP A 412 -36.39 -22.10 3.78
N TYR A 413 -37.38 -21.20 3.72
CA TYR A 413 -37.21 -19.80 4.10
C TYR A 413 -37.60 -19.62 5.56
N THR A 414 -36.68 -19.95 6.49
CA THR A 414 -36.71 -19.38 7.84
C THR A 414 -35.29 -18.96 8.24
N TRP A 415 -35.10 -17.65 8.42
CA TRP A 415 -33.87 -17.05 8.91
C TRP A 415 -33.59 -17.52 10.36
N PRO A 416 -32.40 -18.04 10.70
CA PRO A 416 -32.05 -18.32 12.08
C PRO A 416 -31.73 -17.01 12.82
N ASN A 417 -32.57 -16.66 13.79
CA ASN A 417 -32.27 -15.65 14.81
C ASN A 417 -31.14 -16.16 15.72
N GLN A 418 -29.89 -15.80 15.43
CA GLN A 418 -28.81 -15.86 16.40
C GLN A 418 -28.65 -14.50 17.08
N ASN A 419 -29.31 -14.34 18.23
CA ASN A 419 -28.84 -13.57 19.41
C ASN A 419 -29.97 -13.44 20.44
N LYS A 420 -30.19 -14.51 21.22
CA LYS A 420 -30.87 -14.45 22.52
C LYS A 420 -30.24 -15.46 23.47
N LYS A 421 -29.05 -15.13 23.97
CA LYS A 421 -28.56 -15.61 25.27
C LYS A 421 -27.37 -14.76 25.67
N LEU A 422 -27.67 -13.78 26.52
CA LEU A 422 -26.83 -13.00 27.44
C LEU A 422 -27.41 -11.58 27.48
N LEU A 423 -27.62 -11.05 28.69
CA LEU A 423 -28.41 -9.86 29.06
C LEU A 423 -29.89 -10.13 29.38
N GLU A 424 -30.14 -10.93 30.43
CA GLU A 424 -31.25 -10.64 31.33
C GLU A 424 -30.79 -9.57 32.33
N VAL A 425 -31.12 -8.31 32.05
CA VAL A 425 -31.22 -7.27 33.08
C VAL A 425 -32.71 -7.14 33.34
N SER A 426 -33.18 -7.79 34.41
CA SER A 426 -34.56 -7.67 34.87
C SER A 426 -34.78 -6.29 35.49
N SER A 427 -35.48 -5.43 34.76
CA SER A 427 -36.16 -4.28 35.35
C SER A 427 -37.29 -4.76 36.26
N CYS A 428 -37.20 -4.49 37.55
CA CYS A 428 -38.34 -4.58 38.46
C CYS A 428 -38.46 -3.25 39.23
N ASN A 429 -39.59 -2.59 39.04
CA ASN A 429 -39.97 -1.35 39.70
C ASN A 429 -40.25 -1.57 41.18
N THR A 430 -39.91 -0.51 41.96
CA THR A 430 -40.53 -0.02 43.20
C THR A 430 -40.91 -1.06 44.27
N ASP A 431 -40.20 -1.06 45.39
CA ASP A 431 -40.83 -0.72 46.68
C ASP A 431 -39.82 -0.49 47.81
N THR A 432 -40.20 0.48 48.64
CA THR A 432 -39.57 0.99 49.85
C THR A 432 -39.30 -0.08 50.90
N VAL A 433 -38.03 -0.27 51.31
CA VAL A 433 -37.70 -0.86 52.63
C VAL A 433 -36.44 -0.19 53.21
N LEU A 434 -36.63 0.50 54.34
CA LEU A 434 -35.58 0.93 55.28
C LEU A 434 -34.77 -0.26 55.81
N PHE A 435 -33.45 -0.10 55.99
CA PHE A 435 -32.64 -0.61 57.13
C PHE A 435 -31.20 -0.12 56.89
N SER A 436 -30.82 1.06 57.39
CA SER A 436 -30.05 1.29 58.62
C SER A 436 -28.80 0.40 58.81
N THR A 437 -27.70 1.08 59.16
CA THR A 437 -26.57 0.64 59.99
C THR A 437 -25.52 -0.31 59.38
N LEU A 438 -24.36 0.25 58.96
CA LEU A 438 -23.07 0.14 59.68
C LEU A 438 -21.89 0.58 58.77
N LEU A 439 -21.43 1.81 58.96
CA LEU A 439 -19.99 2.14 58.89
C LEU A 439 -19.43 1.99 60.31
N PRO A 440 -18.13 1.66 60.47
CA PRO A 440 -17.22 2.77 60.74
C PRO A 440 -15.82 2.69 60.11
N ASN A 441 -15.35 3.89 59.74
CA ASN A 441 -14.00 4.44 59.92
C ASN A 441 -12.82 3.88 59.10
N MET A 442 -12.27 4.73 58.22
CA MET A 442 -11.10 5.54 58.56
C MET A 442 -11.04 6.82 57.70
N ASP A 443 -11.20 7.96 58.38
CA ASP A 443 -10.68 9.27 57.96
C ASP A 443 -9.16 9.31 58.19
N SER A 444 -8.41 9.93 57.27
CA SER A 444 -7.52 11.06 57.60
C SER A 444 -6.65 11.50 56.41
N PHE A 445 -6.42 12.82 56.39
CA PHE A 445 -5.62 13.68 55.48
C PHE A 445 -6.37 14.23 54.26
N LEU A 446 -7.06 15.39 54.38
CA LEU A 446 -6.53 16.79 54.30
C LEU A 446 -5.64 16.99 53.06
N SER A 447 -5.75 18.02 52.23
CA SER A 447 -6.54 19.26 52.16
C SER A 447 -6.04 20.00 50.92
N MET A 448 -6.91 20.55 50.08
CA MET A 448 -6.80 21.92 49.52
C MET A 448 -7.88 22.12 48.46
N GLN A 449 -8.87 22.94 48.81
CA GLN A 449 -9.72 23.67 47.88
C GLN A 449 -8.92 24.82 47.24
N THR A 450 -9.24 25.13 45.98
CA THR A 450 -9.52 26.47 45.45
C THR A 450 -10.04 26.25 44.02
N ASP A 451 -11.36 26.35 43.84
CA ASP A 451 -12.09 27.49 43.28
C ASP A 451 -12.05 27.53 41.74
N PHE A 452 -13.16 27.12 41.12
CA PHE A 452 -13.55 27.53 39.77
C PHE A 452 -14.96 28.12 39.85
N SER A 453 -15.05 29.44 39.64
CA SER A 453 -16.29 30.16 39.41
C SER A 453 -16.43 30.56 37.94
N HIS A 454 -17.70 30.56 37.52
CA HIS A 454 -18.28 30.86 36.21
C HIS A 454 -17.90 32.20 35.55
N GLU A 455 -18.27 32.27 34.25
CA GLU A 455 -18.26 33.39 33.27
C GLU A 455 -17.01 33.36 32.35
N SER A 456 -17.08 33.32 31.02
CA SER A 456 -18.12 33.68 30.04
C SER A 456 -17.78 33.05 28.67
N LEU A 457 -18.79 32.55 27.96
CA LEU A 457 -18.76 31.95 26.62
C LEU A 457 -19.58 32.86 25.68
N VAL A 458 -18.92 33.46 24.66
CA VAL A 458 -19.47 34.10 23.44
C VAL A 458 -18.28 34.24 22.49
N ASP A 459 -18.23 33.91 21.19
CA ASP A 459 -19.06 33.19 20.23
C ASP A 459 -18.14 32.86 19.04
N CYS A 460 -18.34 31.72 18.37
CA CYS A 460 -18.53 31.64 16.92
C CYS A 460 -18.77 30.18 16.51
N VAL A 461 -20.06 29.84 16.50
CA VAL A 461 -20.66 28.68 15.86
C VAL A 461 -20.88 29.00 14.39
N PHE A 462 -20.44 28.11 13.49
CA PHE A 462 -21.07 27.93 12.18
C PHE A 462 -21.91 26.65 12.27
N THR A 463 -23.23 26.83 12.32
CA THR A 463 -24.25 25.79 12.28
C THR A 463 -24.53 25.43 10.82
N LEU A 464 -24.36 24.16 10.47
CA LEU A 464 -25.08 23.53 9.35
C LEU A 464 -26.35 22.93 9.94
N ASP A 465 -27.47 23.61 9.69
CA ASP A 465 -28.81 23.18 10.08
C ASP A 465 -29.33 22.18 9.03
N MET A 466 -29.40 20.90 9.40
CA MET A 466 -30.27 19.93 8.75
C MET A 466 -31.32 19.52 9.76
N ASN A 467 -32.54 20.05 9.62
CA ASN A 467 -33.70 19.54 10.33
C ASN A 467 -34.51 18.62 9.42
N LEU A 468 -34.57 17.37 9.88
CA LEU A 468 -35.54 16.35 9.54
C LEU A 468 -36.95 16.82 9.93
N SER A 469 -37.92 16.66 9.02
CA SER A 469 -39.33 16.59 9.41
C SER A 469 -40.02 15.40 8.73
N GLU A 470 -40.47 14.49 9.59
CA GLU A 470 -41.71 13.72 9.57
C GLU A 470 -42.10 12.91 8.31
N CYS A 471 -42.01 11.58 8.45
CA CYS A 471 -42.77 10.61 7.65
C CYS A 471 -44.03 10.17 8.39
N GLU A 472 -45.20 10.30 7.73
CA GLU A 472 -46.21 9.25 7.48
C GLU A 472 -47.57 9.89 7.07
N PRO A 473 -48.56 9.16 6.51
CA PRO A 473 -48.54 8.42 5.23
C PRO A 473 -49.79 8.76 4.36
N LYS A 474 -49.82 8.34 3.08
CA LYS A 474 -50.97 7.76 2.32
C LYS A 474 -51.07 8.16 0.84
N ALA A 475 -51.34 7.10 0.06
CA ALA A 475 -52.27 6.98 -1.06
C ALA A 475 -51.91 7.57 -2.45
N ASP A 476 -51.80 6.63 -3.39
CA ASP A 476 -52.33 6.63 -4.77
C ASP A 476 -52.57 7.98 -5.47
N PHE A 477 -51.95 8.20 -6.64
CA PHE A 477 -52.66 8.20 -7.93
C PHE A 477 -51.71 8.48 -9.13
N LYS A 478 -51.75 7.55 -10.09
CA LYS A 478 -51.80 7.72 -11.56
C LYS A 478 -50.93 8.76 -12.31
N GLN A 479 -50.19 8.15 -13.26
CA GLN A 479 -50.21 8.40 -14.72
C GLN A 479 -49.64 9.69 -15.33
N ASN A 480 -48.73 9.40 -16.27
CA ASN A 480 -48.71 9.85 -17.67
C ASN A 480 -48.02 11.18 -18.04
N LYS A 481 -46.92 10.96 -18.80
CA LYS A 481 -46.74 11.35 -20.21
C LYS A 481 -46.27 12.77 -20.54
N LEU A 482 -45.32 12.75 -21.49
CA LEU A 482 -45.13 13.65 -22.65
C LEU A 482 -44.63 15.06 -22.30
N ALA A 483 -43.84 15.74 -23.10
CA ALA A 483 -43.08 15.46 -24.31
C ALA A 483 -42.17 16.65 -24.56
N ASP A 484 -41.25 16.43 -25.50
CA ASP A 484 -40.34 17.31 -26.23
C ASP A 484 -40.74 18.77 -26.54
N PHE A 485 -39.72 19.43 -27.13
CA PHE A 485 -39.61 20.72 -27.82
C PHE A 485 -38.98 21.81 -26.93
N GLY A 486 -37.82 22.39 -27.23
CA GLY A 486 -37.10 22.51 -28.50
C GLY A 486 -36.98 23.99 -28.87
N THR A 487 -35.79 24.38 -29.31
CA THR A 487 -35.46 25.54 -30.18
C THR A 487 -34.63 26.67 -29.56
N VAL A 488 -33.66 27.07 -30.39
CA VAL A 488 -32.50 27.95 -30.29
C VAL A 488 -32.87 29.42 -30.57
N ALA A 489 -32.22 30.40 -29.91
CA ALA A 489 -31.83 31.68 -30.54
C ALA A 489 -30.90 32.58 -29.67
N LYS A 490 -29.70 32.83 -30.23
CA LYS A 490 -28.81 34.01 -30.25
C LYS A 490 -28.99 35.16 -29.23
N LEU A 491 -27.88 35.47 -28.55
CA LEU A 491 -27.59 36.72 -27.82
C LEU A 491 -26.92 37.76 -28.73
N GLY A 492 -27.39 39.01 -28.62
CA GLY A 492 -26.81 40.21 -29.23
C GLY A 492 -26.04 41.07 -28.21
N THR A 493 -25.05 41.80 -28.71
CA THR A 493 -24.21 42.82 -28.04
C THR A 493 -24.94 44.14 -27.79
N VAL A 494 -24.55 44.93 -26.76
CA VAL A 494 -24.23 46.39 -26.83
C VAL A 494 -23.55 46.88 -25.52
N ASN A 495 -22.56 47.75 -25.69
CA ASN A 495 -21.76 48.54 -24.72
C ASN A 495 -22.52 49.66 -23.99
N SER A 496 -22.05 50.06 -22.80
CA SER A 496 -21.94 51.48 -22.40
C SER A 496 -20.97 51.71 -21.21
N LYS A 497 -20.22 52.81 -21.29
CA LYS A 497 -19.45 53.54 -20.25
C LYS A 497 -20.07 54.96 -20.17
N PRO A 498 -19.98 55.77 -19.08
CA PRO A 498 -18.71 56.47 -18.72
C PRO A 498 -18.51 57.02 -17.27
N SER A 499 -17.22 57.35 -16.95
CA SER A 499 -16.68 58.53 -16.19
C SER A 499 -16.91 58.71 -14.66
N PHE A 500 -16.14 59.37 -13.77
CA PHE A 500 -14.96 60.32 -13.65
C PHE A 500 -14.34 60.08 -12.21
N ASN A 501 -13.03 59.86 -11.95
CA ASN A 501 -11.87 60.76 -11.69
C ASN A 501 -11.65 61.30 -10.23
N LEU A 502 -10.46 61.03 -9.63
CA LEU A 502 -9.50 61.98 -8.97
C LEU A 502 -8.58 61.37 -7.87
N ASN A 503 -7.27 61.43 -8.16
CA ASN A 503 -6.10 61.86 -7.36
C ASN A 503 -5.63 61.26 -6.00
N ASN A 504 -4.29 61.09 -5.98
CA ASN A 504 -3.28 61.29 -4.93
C ASN A 504 -2.73 60.11 -4.09
N GLU A 505 -1.50 59.74 -4.48
CA GLU A 505 -0.23 59.74 -3.70
C GLU A 505 -0.05 58.97 -2.37
N ASN A 506 1.03 58.16 -2.41
CA ASN A 506 2.06 57.89 -1.40
C ASN A 506 2.07 56.59 -0.55
N SER A 507 3.25 55.95 -0.68
CA SER A 507 4.06 55.17 0.29
C SER A 507 3.60 53.79 0.78
N SER A 508 4.34 52.78 0.28
CA SER A 508 5.08 51.75 1.01
C SER A 508 4.76 51.49 2.50
N ILE A 509 4.61 50.21 2.86
CA ILE A 509 5.48 49.50 3.83
C ILE A 509 5.09 48.00 3.82
N ALA A 510 6.08 47.16 3.57
CA ALA A 510 6.05 45.73 3.81
C ALA A 510 6.16 45.46 5.32
N HIS A 511 5.48 44.43 5.84
CA HIS A 511 5.78 43.87 7.15
C HIS A 511 6.07 42.37 7.01
N ALA A 512 7.36 42.06 7.09
CA ALA A 512 7.86 40.79 7.55
C ALA A 512 7.65 40.71 9.07
N CYS A 513 7.27 39.54 9.58
CA CYS A 513 7.40 39.23 11.00
C CYS A 513 8.24 37.96 11.13
N ALA A 514 9.50 38.17 11.50
CA ALA A 514 10.38 37.15 12.04
C ALA A 514 10.03 36.96 13.53
N LEU A 515 10.08 35.72 14.00
CA LEU A 515 10.15 35.42 15.42
C LEU A 515 11.36 34.51 15.66
N ASP A 516 12.33 35.11 16.34
CA ASP A 516 13.41 34.51 17.11
C ASP A 516 12.87 33.48 18.11
N MET A 517 13.51 32.31 18.20
CA MET A 517 13.61 31.57 19.46
C MET A 517 15.01 30.98 19.57
N SER A 518 15.82 31.66 20.38
CA SER A 518 17.05 31.18 21.00
C SER A 518 16.73 30.48 22.32
N LEU A 519 16.99 29.18 22.39
CA LEU A 519 17.69 28.41 23.45
C LEU A 519 17.34 26.92 23.39
#